data_AF-V7G096-F1
#
_entry.id   AF-V7G096-F1
#
_cell.length_a   1.000
_cell.length_b   1.000
_cell.length_c   1.000
_cell.angle_alpha   90.00
_cell.angle_beta   90.00
_cell.angle_gamma   90.00
#
_symmetry.space_group_name_H-M   'P 1'
#
loop_
_entity.id
_entity.type
_entity.pdbx_description
1 polymer ?
#
loop_
_entity_poly.entity_id
_entity_poly.type
_entity_poly.pdbx_seq_one_letter_code
_entity_poly.pdbx_strand_id
1 'polypeptide(L)'
;MKMAVLDFGKTNSKLFVFAQDGRIVDERRTRPNWMRKDGFSVLDEAALHNWAVRAVSEATDIHGVEGVMVSGHGCTFALVDEAALTHPILDYEQEPPADIAAQIDRLVPDFTETFSPRLPLGFNYGRHMLWLQAVQPGAFTAAKSILGYPQYWSWRFGGRAVSEVSYLGCHSHLWAPRKRDFSSLVDIEGWRDRMPAFERAGSVVGEQRLGDTKRRIAIHNGVHDSNAALHAYRRQELGPVTVVSTGTWVVVLNPDCLLDALDGQRDMLVNVDVDGGPVPTIRFMGGREFATISDGWQGAIAPATVQRVINAGSMALPSFAPGGPMPGRAGKLVGRMPSAEERAAVALLYVALMVDLCLDQIHSDNTVIVDGGLNAGGLLAGLVAQLRPSQAFLQGATLEGSATGAAALAFETVGREFAAEVPEPVRAASFTGLARYRDTWRGLIGEQGIPRAAAGGAR
;
A
#
# COMPACT_ATOMS: atom_id res chain seq x y z
N MET A 1 24.81 1.31 -15.53
CA MET A 1 23.87 0.17 -15.46
C MET A 1 22.46 0.64 -15.71
N LYS A 2 21.63 -0.20 -16.32
CA LYS A 2 20.19 0.03 -16.42
C LYS A 2 19.41 -1.14 -15.84
N MET A 3 18.36 -0.82 -15.11
CA MET A 3 17.51 -1.79 -14.42
C MET A 3 16.10 -1.70 -14.99
N ALA A 4 15.52 -2.83 -15.39
CA ALA A 4 14.10 -2.91 -15.65
C ALA A 4 13.35 -3.13 -14.33
N VAL A 5 12.38 -2.29 -14.03
CA VAL A 5 11.48 -2.48 -12.89
C VAL A 5 10.08 -2.76 -13.43
N LEU A 6 9.58 -3.95 -13.11
CA LEU A 6 8.19 -4.32 -13.33
C LEU A 6 7.40 -3.93 -12.07
N ASP A 7 6.52 -2.95 -12.18
CA ASP A 7 5.62 -2.53 -11.10
C ASP A 7 4.23 -3.11 -11.36
N PHE A 8 3.93 -4.23 -10.72
CA PHE A 8 2.69 -4.99 -10.90
C PHE A 8 1.64 -4.56 -9.88
N GLY A 9 0.91 -3.50 -10.22
CA GLY A 9 -0.28 -3.07 -9.49
C GLY A 9 -1.54 -3.86 -9.89
N LYS A 10 -2.59 -3.77 -9.06
CA LYS A 10 -3.86 -4.51 -9.24
C LYS A 10 -4.58 -4.18 -10.55
N THR A 11 -4.57 -2.91 -10.96
CA THR A 11 -5.33 -2.39 -12.11
C THR A 11 -4.45 -1.88 -13.24
N ASN A 12 -3.17 -1.69 -12.97
CA ASN A 12 -2.20 -1.16 -13.93
C ASN A 12 -0.84 -1.79 -13.62
N SER A 13 -0.25 -2.42 -14.63
CA SER A 13 1.08 -3.00 -14.56
C SER A 13 2.00 -2.19 -15.45
N LYS A 14 3.15 -1.79 -14.92
CA LYS A 14 4.10 -0.93 -15.62
C LYS A 14 5.47 -1.59 -15.73
N LEU A 15 6.21 -1.23 -16.78
CA LEU A 15 7.64 -1.46 -16.89
C LEU A 15 8.30 -0.08 -16.96
N PHE A 16 9.30 0.14 -16.13
CA PHE A 16 10.20 1.28 -16.21
C PHE A 16 11.62 0.79 -16.45
N VAL A 17 12.38 1.48 -17.30
CA VAL A 17 13.83 1.29 -17.38
C VAL A 17 14.51 2.46 -16.71
N PHE A 18 15.17 2.20 -15.60
CA PHE A 18 15.93 3.20 -14.86
C PHE A 18 17.40 3.20 -15.28
N ALA A 19 17.92 4.39 -15.57
CA ALA A 19 19.34 4.63 -15.60
C ALA A 19 19.89 4.89 -14.18
N GLN A 20 21.21 4.81 -14.03
CA GLN A 20 21.88 4.96 -12.73
C GLN A 20 21.73 6.37 -12.12
N ASP A 21 21.51 7.38 -12.97
CA ASP A 21 21.20 8.76 -12.59
C ASP A 21 19.74 8.96 -12.13
N GLY A 22 18.98 7.88 -11.93
CA GLY A 22 17.58 7.92 -11.48
C GLY A 22 16.58 8.17 -12.61
N ARG A 23 17.04 8.53 -13.81
CA ARG A 23 16.14 8.87 -14.92
C ARG A 23 15.44 7.63 -15.49
N ILE A 24 14.14 7.76 -15.71
CA ILE A 24 13.35 6.80 -16.49
C ILE A 24 13.65 7.02 -17.98
N VAL A 25 14.19 6.00 -18.66
CA VAL A 25 14.56 6.07 -20.09
C VAL A 25 13.63 5.26 -21.01
N ASP A 26 12.75 4.44 -20.43
CA ASP A 26 11.66 3.75 -21.13
C ASP A 26 10.52 3.52 -20.14
N GLU A 27 9.30 3.56 -20.64
CA GLU A 27 8.09 3.28 -19.88
C GLU A 27 7.07 2.52 -20.74
N ARG A 28 6.49 1.47 -20.19
CA ARG A 28 5.43 0.69 -20.82
C ARG A 28 4.34 0.37 -19.82
N ARG A 29 3.11 0.20 -20.32
CA ARG A 29 1.96 -0.11 -19.48
C ARG A 29 1.12 -1.22 -20.08
N THR A 30 0.50 -2.01 -19.21
CA THR A 30 -0.55 -2.96 -19.54
C THR A 30 -1.57 -3.00 -18.41
N ARG A 31 -2.69 -3.70 -18.63
CA ARG A 31 -3.65 -3.99 -17.58
C ARG A 31 -3.61 -5.48 -17.29
N PRO A 32 -3.43 -5.91 -16.02
CA PRO A 32 -3.63 -7.31 -15.67
C PRO A 32 -5.08 -7.69 -15.93
N ASN A 33 -5.29 -8.91 -16.45
CA ASN A 33 -6.60 -9.45 -16.70
C ASN A 33 -7.00 -10.38 -15.54
N TRP A 34 -8.15 -10.11 -14.92
CA TRP A 34 -8.71 -10.92 -13.84
C TRP A 34 -9.91 -11.68 -14.41
N MET A 35 -9.80 -13.00 -14.49
CA MET A 35 -10.74 -13.90 -15.16
C MET A 35 -11.46 -14.80 -14.16
N ARG A 36 -12.66 -15.27 -14.51
CA ARG A 36 -13.37 -16.26 -13.71
C ARG A 36 -12.96 -17.67 -14.10
N LYS A 37 -12.53 -18.48 -13.13
CA LYS A 37 -12.15 -19.88 -13.29
C LYS A 37 -12.52 -20.68 -12.04
N ASP A 38 -13.24 -21.79 -12.22
CA ASP A 38 -13.60 -22.73 -11.15
C ASP A 38 -14.25 -22.09 -9.90
N GLY A 39 -15.07 -21.06 -10.11
CA GLY A 39 -15.74 -20.33 -9.01
C GLY A 39 -14.89 -19.22 -8.36
N PHE A 40 -13.65 -19.02 -8.81
CA PHE A 40 -12.75 -17.95 -8.35
C PHE A 40 -12.54 -16.88 -9.43
N SER A 41 -12.21 -15.67 -9.02
CA SER A 41 -11.57 -14.63 -9.82
C SER A 41 -10.08 -14.81 -9.65
N VAL A 42 -9.36 -14.96 -10.74
CA VAL A 42 -7.95 -15.31 -10.75
C VAL A 42 -7.21 -14.47 -11.79
N LEU A 43 -5.92 -14.26 -11.56
CA LEU A 43 -5.06 -13.58 -12.51
C LEU A 43 -4.86 -14.44 -13.76
N ASP A 44 -5.00 -13.85 -14.94
CA ASP A 44 -4.49 -14.39 -16.19
C ASP A 44 -2.95 -14.24 -16.21
N GLU A 45 -2.32 -15.12 -15.45
CA GLU A 45 -0.87 -15.12 -15.21
C GLU A 45 -0.09 -15.24 -16.53
N ALA A 46 -0.55 -16.08 -17.45
CA ALA A 46 0.13 -16.31 -18.71
C ALA A 46 0.15 -15.05 -19.58
N ALA A 47 -0.96 -14.29 -19.65
CA ALA A 47 -1.00 -13.05 -20.39
C ALA A 47 -0.03 -12.00 -19.82
N LEU A 48 -0.01 -11.82 -18.49
CA LEU A 48 0.89 -10.88 -17.84
C LEU A 48 2.36 -11.30 -17.95
N HIS A 49 2.65 -12.59 -17.78
CA HIS A 49 3.98 -13.17 -17.98
C HIS A 49 4.51 -12.90 -19.39
N ASN A 50 3.72 -13.22 -20.42
CA ASN A 50 4.11 -13.04 -21.82
C ASN A 50 4.35 -11.57 -22.18
N TRP A 51 3.53 -10.66 -21.62
CA TRP A 51 3.78 -9.23 -21.75
C TRP A 51 5.08 -8.81 -21.08
N ALA A 52 5.32 -9.24 -19.83
CA ALA A 52 6.50 -8.86 -19.06
C ALA A 52 7.79 -9.36 -19.72
N VAL A 53 7.83 -10.62 -20.15
CA VAL A 53 8.98 -11.21 -20.83
C VAL A 53 9.30 -10.46 -22.13
N ARG A 54 8.29 -10.17 -22.96
CA ARG A 54 8.49 -9.39 -24.19
C ARG A 54 8.97 -7.97 -23.87
N ALA A 55 8.35 -7.28 -22.91
CA ALA A 55 8.70 -5.92 -22.53
C ALA A 55 10.14 -5.81 -22.02
N VAL A 56 10.57 -6.75 -21.16
CA VAL A 56 11.93 -6.80 -20.64
C VAL A 56 12.93 -7.21 -21.73
N SER A 57 12.59 -8.17 -22.61
CA SER A 57 13.44 -8.57 -23.73
C SER A 57 13.73 -7.38 -24.66
N GLU A 58 12.69 -6.69 -25.11
CA GLU A 58 12.83 -5.51 -25.98
C GLU A 58 13.58 -4.37 -25.29
N ALA A 59 13.30 -4.11 -24.01
CA ALA A 59 14.04 -3.12 -23.22
C ALA A 59 15.52 -3.50 -23.07
N THR A 60 15.83 -4.79 -22.95
CA THR A 60 17.20 -5.31 -22.88
C THR A 60 17.95 -5.04 -24.18
N ASP A 61 17.33 -5.29 -25.32
CA ASP A 61 17.97 -5.09 -26.62
C ASP A 61 18.15 -3.60 -26.97
N ILE A 62 17.17 -2.75 -26.64
CA ILE A 62 17.22 -1.31 -26.94
C ILE A 62 18.15 -0.57 -25.97
N HIS A 63 18.03 -0.84 -24.67
CA HIS A 63 18.69 -0.04 -23.64
C HIS A 63 19.91 -0.72 -23.03
N GLY A 64 20.10 -2.02 -23.24
CA GLY A 64 21.15 -2.77 -22.54
C GLY A 64 20.83 -2.92 -21.06
N VAL A 65 19.60 -3.29 -20.72
CA VAL A 65 19.20 -3.67 -19.35
C VAL A 65 20.11 -4.80 -18.83
N GLU A 66 20.54 -4.69 -17.58
CA GLU A 66 21.44 -5.64 -16.90
C GLU A 66 20.71 -6.52 -15.88
N GLY A 67 19.54 -6.10 -15.41
CA GLY A 67 18.72 -6.86 -14.47
C GLY A 67 17.26 -6.46 -14.51
N VAL A 68 16.42 -7.30 -13.90
CA VAL A 68 15.00 -7.06 -13.68
C VAL A 68 14.66 -7.17 -12.20
N MET A 69 13.89 -6.21 -11.71
CA MET A 69 13.34 -6.14 -10.37
C MET A 69 11.82 -6.06 -10.43
N VAL A 70 11.13 -6.64 -9.45
CA VAL A 70 9.67 -6.61 -9.36
C VAL A 70 9.24 -5.84 -8.12
N SER A 71 8.41 -4.81 -8.32
CA SER A 71 7.56 -4.22 -7.28
C SER A 71 6.16 -4.79 -7.48
N GLY A 72 5.47 -5.19 -6.41
CA GLY A 72 4.13 -5.76 -6.53
C GLY A 72 3.21 -5.36 -5.39
N HIS A 73 1.92 -5.27 -5.72
CA HIS A 73 0.87 -5.05 -4.74
C HIS A 73 0.81 -6.19 -3.71
N GLY A 74 0.35 -5.87 -2.48
CA GLY A 74 0.13 -6.86 -1.43
C GLY A 74 -1.12 -7.74 -1.63
N CYS A 75 -1.53 -8.42 -0.56
CA CYS A 75 -2.82 -9.14 -0.47
C CYS A 75 -3.01 -10.36 -1.38
N THR A 76 -2.00 -10.84 -2.10
CA THR A 76 -2.09 -12.12 -2.84
C THR A 76 -0.90 -13.03 -2.58
N PHE A 77 -0.98 -14.27 -3.04
CA PHE A 77 0.06 -15.29 -2.86
C PHE A 77 0.06 -16.24 -4.06
N ALA A 78 1.17 -16.91 -4.26
CA ALA A 78 1.30 -17.97 -5.24
C ALA A 78 1.67 -19.28 -4.54
N LEU A 79 1.02 -20.35 -4.97
CA LEU A 79 1.40 -21.72 -4.62
C LEU A 79 2.11 -22.31 -5.83
N VAL A 80 3.35 -22.73 -5.67
CA VAL A 80 4.17 -23.27 -6.76
C VAL A 80 4.71 -24.65 -6.43
N ASP A 81 4.81 -25.50 -7.44
CA ASP A 81 5.62 -26.70 -7.42
C ASP A 81 7.02 -26.40 -8.02
N GLU A 82 7.68 -27.39 -8.61
CA GLU A 82 8.99 -27.19 -9.24
C GLU A 82 8.94 -26.44 -10.59
N ALA A 83 7.79 -26.43 -11.26
CA ALA A 83 7.65 -25.98 -12.64
C ALA A 83 6.54 -24.93 -12.86
N ALA A 84 5.47 -24.94 -12.07
CA ALA A 84 4.30 -24.11 -12.31
C ALA A 84 3.53 -23.76 -11.02
N LEU A 85 2.52 -22.89 -11.19
CA LEU A 85 1.48 -22.66 -10.19
C LEU A 85 0.67 -23.95 -9.96
N THR A 86 0.46 -24.33 -8.70
CA THR A 86 -0.46 -25.42 -8.34
C THR A 86 -1.91 -24.95 -8.26
N HIS A 87 -2.12 -23.63 -8.21
CA HIS A 87 -3.41 -22.97 -8.33
C HIS A 87 -3.23 -21.58 -8.93
N PRO A 88 -4.13 -21.09 -9.81
CA PRO A 88 -4.08 -19.72 -10.32
C PRO A 88 -4.09 -18.68 -9.18
N ILE A 89 -3.36 -17.59 -9.34
CA ILE A 89 -3.26 -16.55 -8.30
C ILE A 89 -4.64 -15.92 -8.07
N LEU A 90 -5.11 -15.97 -6.82
CA LEU A 90 -6.42 -15.44 -6.44
C LEU A 90 -6.44 -13.91 -6.51
N ASP A 91 -7.54 -13.36 -7.02
CA ASP A 91 -7.89 -11.96 -6.85
C ASP A 91 -8.27 -11.71 -5.38
N TYR A 92 -7.57 -10.79 -4.72
CA TYR A 92 -7.83 -10.42 -3.33
C TYR A 92 -9.16 -9.69 -3.15
N GLU A 93 -9.82 -9.23 -4.21
CA GLU A 93 -11.13 -8.54 -4.14
C GLU A 93 -12.31 -9.54 -4.11
N GLN A 94 -12.14 -10.64 -3.39
CA GLN A 94 -13.14 -11.69 -3.21
C GLN A 94 -13.35 -12.01 -1.75
N GLU A 95 -14.61 -12.13 -1.33
CA GLU A 95 -14.94 -12.60 0.01
C GLU A 95 -15.02 -14.14 0.02
N PRO A 96 -14.40 -14.82 0.99
CA PRO A 96 -14.73 -16.22 1.26
C PRO A 96 -16.23 -16.38 1.56
N PRO A 97 -16.86 -17.52 1.22
CA PRO A 97 -18.23 -17.82 1.60
C PRO A 97 -18.45 -17.63 3.11
N ALA A 98 -19.60 -17.07 3.52
CA ALA A 98 -19.82 -16.59 4.88
C ALA A 98 -19.64 -17.67 5.97
N ASP A 99 -20.01 -18.91 5.68
CA ASP A 99 -19.84 -20.08 6.53
C ASP A 99 -18.35 -20.45 6.70
N ILE A 100 -17.56 -20.36 5.63
CA ILE A 100 -16.10 -20.57 5.67
C ILE A 100 -15.41 -19.39 6.35
N ALA A 101 -15.79 -18.16 6.04
CA ALA A 101 -15.26 -16.95 6.65
C ALA A 101 -15.40 -17.00 8.19
N ALA A 102 -16.56 -17.44 8.69
CA ALA A 102 -16.79 -17.58 10.14
C ALA A 102 -15.89 -18.63 10.81
N GLN A 103 -15.39 -19.62 10.07
CA GLN A 103 -14.41 -20.60 10.55
C GLN A 103 -13.00 -20.02 10.51
N ILE A 104 -12.61 -19.42 9.38
CA ILE A 104 -11.32 -18.72 9.18
C ILE A 104 -11.08 -17.68 10.26
N ASP A 105 -12.12 -16.91 10.57
CA ASP A 105 -12.06 -15.82 11.55
C ASP A 105 -11.80 -16.31 12.99
N ARG A 106 -11.89 -17.61 13.27
CA ARG A 106 -11.47 -18.22 14.55
C ARG A 106 -10.03 -18.71 14.54
N LEU A 107 -9.45 -18.89 13.35
CA LEU A 107 -8.09 -19.39 13.15
C LEU A 107 -7.07 -18.26 13.05
N VAL A 108 -7.48 -17.07 12.59
CA VAL A 108 -6.57 -15.93 12.47
C VAL A 108 -6.00 -15.51 13.83
N PRO A 109 -4.69 -15.16 13.91
CA PRO A 109 -4.06 -14.73 15.15
C PRO A 109 -4.69 -13.49 15.77
N ASP A 110 -4.42 -13.29 17.05
CA ASP A 110 -4.80 -12.05 17.74
C ASP A 110 -4.11 -10.83 17.09
N PHE A 111 -4.80 -9.67 17.13
CA PHE A 111 -4.25 -8.43 16.60
C PHE A 111 -2.92 -8.07 17.28
N THR A 112 -2.74 -8.32 18.56
CA THR A 112 -1.51 -7.99 19.29
C THR A 112 -0.30 -8.84 18.88
N GLU A 113 -0.51 -9.99 18.24
CA GLU A 113 0.58 -10.81 17.69
C GLU A 113 1.07 -10.27 16.35
N THR A 114 0.15 -9.98 15.44
CA THR A 114 0.46 -9.70 14.03
C THR A 114 0.32 -8.23 13.64
N PHE A 115 -0.43 -7.47 14.43
CA PHE A 115 -0.92 -6.12 14.12
C PHE A 115 -1.60 -6.04 12.75
N SER A 116 -2.21 -7.15 12.34
CA SER A 116 -2.97 -7.27 11.10
C SER A 116 -4.45 -7.25 11.47
N PRO A 117 -5.19 -6.16 11.23
CA PRO A 117 -6.62 -6.12 11.50
C PRO A 117 -7.35 -7.09 10.59
N ARG A 118 -8.57 -7.44 10.98
CA ARG A 118 -9.48 -8.21 10.12
C ARG A 118 -10.01 -7.28 9.04
N LEU A 119 -9.54 -7.47 7.82
CA LEU A 119 -9.96 -6.72 6.66
C LEU A 119 -10.93 -7.55 5.82
N PRO A 120 -11.92 -6.93 5.15
CA PRO A 120 -12.84 -7.64 4.27
C PRO A 120 -12.12 -8.24 3.06
N LEU A 121 -12.83 -9.08 2.31
CA LEU A 121 -12.33 -9.73 1.11
C LEU A 121 -11.06 -10.56 1.41
N GLY A 122 -10.09 -10.55 0.50
CA GLY A 122 -8.76 -11.14 0.63
C GLY A 122 -7.67 -10.15 1.03
N PHE A 123 -8.01 -9.00 1.62
CA PHE A 123 -7.02 -8.01 2.01
C PHE A 123 -6.04 -8.52 3.09
N ASN A 124 -6.41 -9.56 3.82
CA ASN A 124 -5.45 -10.41 4.52
C ASN A 124 -5.27 -11.71 3.74
N TYR A 125 -4.15 -11.90 3.06
CA TYR A 125 -3.99 -13.08 2.20
C TYR A 125 -3.84 -14.38 2.99
N GLY A 126 -3.52 -14.34 4.30
CA GLY A 126 -3.66 -15.50 5.18
C GLY A 126 -5.11 -16.01 5.28
N ARG A 127 -6.11 -15.13 5.24
CA ARG A 127 -7.53 -15.53 5.16
C ARG A 127 -7.82 -16.22 3.82
N HIS A 128 -7.29 -15.71 2.71
CA HIS A 128 -7.42 -16.37 1.40
C HIS A 128 -6.67 -17.70 1.31
N MET A 129 -5.53 -17.84 1.97
CA MET A 129 -4.83 -19.12 2.07
C MET A 129 -5.67 -20.16 2.82
N LEU A 130 -6.22 -19.80 3.99
CA LEU A 130 -7.14 -20.67 4.73
C LEU A 130 -8.39 -21.03 3.91
N TRP A 131 -8.96 -20.05 3.18
CA TRP A 131 -10.09 -20.29 2.30
C TRP A 131 -9.74 -21.30 1.21
N LEU A 132 -8.65 -21.09 0.48
CA LEU A 132 -8.22 -21.97 -0.59
C LEU A 132 -7.89 -23.38 -0.05
N GLN A 133 -7.25 -23.47 1.12
CA GLN A 133 -6.96 -24.75 1.77
C GLN A 133 -8.23 -25.51 2.16
N ALA A 134 -9.28 -24.81 2.61
CA ALA A 134 -10.56 -25.43 2.97
C ALA A 134 -11.32 -25.99 1.75
N VAL A 135 -11.29 -25.28 0.61
CA VAL A 135 -12.08 -25.64 -0.59
C VAL A 135 -11.30 -26.48 -1.61
N GLN A 136 -9.97 -26.32 -1.68
CA GLN A 136 -9.09 -27.04 -2.60
C GLN A 136 -7.76 -27.41 -1.91
N PRO A 137 -7.79 -28.30 -0.88
CA PRO A 137 -6.59 -28.68 -0.14
C PRO A 137 -5.49 -29.29 -1.03
N GLY A 138 -5.86 -29.92 -2.15
CA GLY A 138 -4.92 -30.47 -3.12
C GLY A 138 -3.96 -29.43 -3.71
N ALA A 139 -4.37 -28.17 -3.83
CA ALA A 139 -3.50 -27.07 -4.29
C ALA A 139 -2.33 -26.84 -3.32
N PHE A 140 -2.61 -26.88 -2.02
CA PHE A 140 -1.57 -26.86 -0.99
C PHE A 140 -0.79 -28.16 -1.03
N THR A 141 -1.40 -29.33 -0.97
CA THR A 141 -0.64 -30.61 -0.98
C THR A 141 0.37 -30.71 -2.13
N ALA A 142 0.02 -30.23 -3.34
CA ALA A 142 0.92 -30.22 -4.48
C ALA A 142 2.03 -29.15 -4.42
N ALA A 143 1.82 -28.05 -3.68
CA ALA A 143 2.76 -26.95 -3.63
C ALA A 143 4.03 -27.30 -2.84
N LYS A 144 5.18 -26.99 -3.42
CA LYS A 144 6.49 -27.04 -2.75
C LYS A 144 6.80 -25.73 -2.03
N SER A 145 6.30 -24.61 -2.55
CA SER A 145 6.55 -23.30 -1.94
C SER A 145 5.34 -22.38 -1.98
N ILE A 146 5.24 -21.54 -0.96
CA ILE A 146 4.31 -20.41 -0.87
C ILE A 146 5.13 -19.14 -1.10
N LEU A 147 4.80 -18.39 -2.15
CA LEU A 147 5.52 -17.18 -2.54
C LEU A 147 4.65 -15.95 -2.39
N GLY A 148 5.27 -14.86 -1.94
CA GLY A 148 4.70 -13.52 -2.10
C GLY A 148 4.61 -13.13 -3.57
N TYR A 149 3.76 -12.16 -3.90
CA TYR A 149 3.48 -11.83 -5.29
C TYR A 149 4.71 -11.35 -6.09
N PRO A 150 5.56 -10.42 -5.59
CA PRO A 150 6.79 -10.06 -6.29
C PRO A 150 7.74 -11.25 -6.43
N GLN A 151 7.88 -12.07 -5.38
CA GLN A 151 8.77 -13.23 -5.36
C GLN A 151 8.31 -14.31 -6.33
N TYR A 152 7.00 -14.48 -6.52
CA TYR A 152 6.44 -15.36 -7.55
C TYR A 152 6.93 -14.95 -8.93
N TRP A 153 6.87 -13.66 -9.28
CA TRP A 153 7.31 -13.20 -10.58
C TRP A 153 8.81 -13.37 -10.78
N SER A 154 9.62 -13.06 -9.77
CA SER A 154 11.06 -13.31 -9.81
C SER A 154 11.36 -14.80 -10.02
N TRP A 155 10.66 -15.70 -9.32
CA TRP A 155 10.76 -17.14 -9.53
C TRP A 155 10.33 -17.54 -10.96
N ARG A 156 9.21 -16.99 -11.42
CA ARG A 156 8.63 -17.26 -12.74
C ARG A 156 9.55 -16.86 -13.89
N PHE A 157 10.37 -15.82 -13.69
CA PHE A 157 11.42 -15.37 -14.62
C PHE A 157 12.72 -16.17 -14.52
N GLY A 158 12.79 -17.20 -13.67
CA GLY A 158 13.94 -18.10 -13.53
C GLY A 158 14.83 -17.83 -12.33
N GLY A 159 14.38 -17.03 -11.35
CA GLY A 159 15.01 -16.93 -10.03
C GLY A 159 14.71 -18.14 -9.16
N ARG A 160 15.52 -18.37 -8.11
CA ARG A 160 15.19 -19.34 -7.06
C ARG A 160 14.02 -18.83 -6.20
N ALA A 161 13.26 -19.76 -5.63
CA ALA A 161 12.20 -19.45 -4.67
C ALA A 161 12.80 -18.86 -3.38
N VAL A 162 12.31 -17.69 -2.98
CA VAL A 162 12.73 -16.97 -1.77
C VAL A 162 11.54 -16.26 -1.13
N SER A 163 11.67 -15.93 0.14
CA SER A 163 10.77 -15.03 0.85
C SER A 163 11.41 -13.65 1.02
N GLU A 164 10.58 -12.61 1.10
CA GLU A 164 11.01 -11.25 1.40
C GLU A 164 10.07 -10.69 2.48
N VAL A 165 10.66 -10.10 3.52
CA VAL A 165 9.96 -9.79 4.77
C VAL A 165 8.93 -8.68 4.61
N SER A 166 9.20 -7.69 3.76
CA SER A 166 8.32 -6.55 3.59
C SER A 166 6.98 -6.93 2.98
N TYR A 167 6.96 -7.98 2.15
CA TYR A 167 5.73 -8.55 1.61
C TYR A 167 4.93 -9.31 2.66
N LEU A 168 5.59 -10.15 3.47
CA LEU A 168 4.95 -10.89 4.56
C LEU A 168 4.38 -9.96 5.64
N GLY A 169 5.02 -8.82 5.86
CA GLY A 169 4.57 -7.80 6.80
C GLY A 169 3.35 -6.99 6.36
N CYS A 170 2.86 -7.15 5.12
CA CYS A 170 1.71 -6.40 4.61
C CYS A 170 0.39 -7.02 5.10
N HIS A 171 0.04 -6.76 6.37
CA HIS A 171 -1.22 -7.16 7.02
C HIS A 171 -1.73 -8.56 6.58
N SER A 172 -0.83 -9.54 6.60
CA SER A 172 -1.05 -10.86 6.01
C SER A 172 -1.65 -11.88 6.97
N HIS A 173 -1.61 -11.60 8.27
CA HIS A 173 -1.68 -12.56 9.38
C HIS A 173 -0.53 -13.57 9.47
N LEU A 174 0.45 -13.56 8.56
CA LEU A 174 1.52 -14.57 8.52
C LEU A 174 2.80 -14.14 9.24
N TRP A 175 2.93 -12.87 9.60
CA TRP A 175 4.12 -12.32 10.23
C TRP A 175 3.80 -11.75 11.61
N ALA A 176 4.69 -11.95 12.58
CA ALA A 176 4.62 -11.40 13.92
C ALA A 176 5.72 -10.34 14.10
N PRO A 177 5.43 -9.04 13.90
CA PRO A 177 6.46 -7.98 13.84
C PRO A 177 7.35 -7.91 15.08
N ARG A 178 6.80 -8.13 16.29
CA ARG A 178 7.57 -8.14 17.55
C ARG A 178 8.56 -9.31 17.62
N LYS A 179 8.18 -10.47 17.09
CA LYS A 179 9.03 -11.67 17.07
C LYS A 179 10.06 -11.62 15.94
N ARG A 180 9.81 -10.82 14.90
CA ARG A 180 10.56 -10.82 13.63
C ARG A 180 10.66 -12.24 13.04
N ASP A 181 9.55 -12.97 13.15
CA ASP A 181 9.38 -14.32 12.61
C ASP A 181 7.91 -14.50 12.18
N PHE A 182 7.60 -15.63 11.56
CA PHE A 182 6.24 -16.01 11.23
C PHE A 182 5.30 -15.99 12.45
N SER A 183 4.02 -15.75 12.19
CA SER A 183 2.97 -15.80 13.21
C SER A 183 2.62 -17.24 13.58
N SER A 184 1.89 -17.39 14.69
CA SER A 184 1.31 -18.65 15.11
C SER A 184 0.50 -19.37 14.02
N LEU A 185 -0.14 -18.64 13.09
CA LEU A 185 -0.94 -19.23 12.01
C LEU A 185 -0.10 -20.10 11.07
N VAL A 186 1.11 -19.63 10.71
CA VAL A 186 2.01 -20.37 9.80
C VAL A 186 2.44 -21.70 10.42
N ASP A 187 2.64 -21.73 11.74
CA ASP A 187 3.05 -22.92 12.47
C ASP A 187 1.88 -23.89 12.65
N ILE A 188 0.69 -23.39 13.02
CA ILE A 188 -0.52 -24.20 13.21
C ILE A 188 -0.95 -24.89 11.91
N GLU A 189 -0.89 -24.19 10.79
CA GLU A 189 -1.27 -24.73 9.47
C GLU A 189 -0.14 -25.53 8.79
N GLY A 190 1.03 -25.66 9.44
CA GLY A 190 2.16 -26.41 8.89
C GLY A 190 2.74 -25.80 7.60
N TRP A 191 2.62 -24.48 7.43
CA TRP A 191 3.09 -23.78 6.23
C TRP A 191 4.57 -23.43 6.28
N ARG A 192 5.20 -23.44 7.47
CA ARG A 192 6.60 -23.01 7.63
C ARG A 192 7.56 -23.73 6.68
N ASP A 193 7.43 -25.05 6.52
CA ASP A 193 8.31 -25.85 5.65
C ASP A 193 8.13 -25.55 4.15
N ARG A 194 7.07 -24.82 3.79
CA ARG A 194 6.77 -24.37 2.43
C ARG A 194 7.13 -22.90 2.22
N MET A 195 7.53 -22.18 3.27
CA MET A 195 8.05 -20.81 3.14
C MET A 195 9.53 -20.89 2.79
N PRO A 196 9.98 -20.38 1.63
CA PRO A 196 11.39 -20.41 1.28
C PRO A 196 12.26 -19.57 2.23
N ALA A 197 13.58 -19.72 2.10
CA ALA A 197 14.53 -18.90 2.84
C ALA A 197 14.36 -17.41 2.52
N PHE A 198 14.56 -16.57 3.53
CA PHE A 198 14.50 -15.12 3.40
C PHE A 198 15.71 -14.58 2.65
N GLU A 199 15.47 -13.60 1.80
CA GLU A 199 16.49 -12.77 1.15
C GLU A 199 16.22 -11.29 1.38
N ARG A 200 17.28 -10.50 1.46
CA ARG A 200 17.16 -9.03 1.49
C ARG A 200 16.46 -8.55 0.22
N ALA A 201 15.57 -7.57 0.33
CA ALA A 201 14.92 -6.97 -0.82
C ALA A 201 15.97 -6.44 -1.82
N GLY A 202 15.77 -6.74 -3.10
CA GLY A 202 16.70 -6.44 -4.18
C GLY A 202 17.85 -7.44 -4.35
N SER A 203 17.96 -8.52 -3.57
CA SER A 203 18.99 -9.55 -3.78
C SER A 203 18.84 -10.20 -5.16
N VAL A 204 19.97 -10.51 -5.81
CA VAL A 204 19.98 -11.32 -7.04
C VAL A 204 19.74 -12.79 -6.70
N VAL A 205 18.69 -13.37 -7.28
CA VAL A 205 18.22 -14.74 -7.02
C VAL A 205 18.35 -15.66 -8.24
N GLY A 206 18.82 -15.13 -9.36
CA GLY A 206 19.09 -15.90 -10.56
C GLY A 206 19.62 -15.03 -11.68
N GLU A 207 19.93 -15.66 -12.81
CA GLU A 207 20.36 -14.99 -14.02
C GLU A 207 19.80 -15.77 -15.22
N GLN A 208 19.04 -15.10 -16.10
CA GLN A 208 18.31 -15.76 -17.18
C GLN A 208 18.27 -14.92 -18.46
N ARG A 209 18.09 -15.58 -19.61
CA ARG A 209 17.67 -14.91 -20.86
C ARG A 209 16.14 -14.84 -20.88
N LEU A 210 15.57 -13.64 -20.94
CA LEU A 210 14.12 -13.46 -21.03
C LEU A 210 13.71 -13.21 -22.48
N GLY A 211 12.77 -14.02 -22.98
CA GLY A 211 12.28 -13.92 -24.34
C GLY A 211 13.38 -14.29 -25.34
N ASP A 212 13.52 -13.49 -26.40
CA ASP A 212 14.45 -13.75 -27.50
C ASP A 212 15.80 -13.04 -27.34
N THR A 213 15.98 -12.25 -26.27
CA THR A 213 17.25 -11.55 -26.06
C THR A 213 18.40 -12.53 -25.85
N LYS A 214 19.54 -12.23 -26.48
CA LYS A 214 20.77 -13.04 -26.33
C LYS A 214 21.46 -12.79 -24.99
N ARG A 215 21.14 -11.67 -24.34
CA ARG A 215 21.75 -11.25 -23.08
C ARG A 215 21.11 -11.98 -21.91
N ARG A 216 21.95 -12.47 -21.00
CA ARG A 216 21.48 -12.90 -19.68
C ARG A 216 21.42 -11.68 -18.76
N ILE A 217 20.33 -11.54 -18.02
CA ILE A 217 20.12 -10.45 -17.07
C ILE A 217 19.94 -11.02 -15.66
N ALA A 218 20.34 -10.25 -14.66
CA ALA A 218 20.13 -10.60 -13.25
C ALA A 218 18.62 -10.56 -12.92
N ILE A 219 18.14 -11.54 -12.16
CA ILE A 219 16.79 -11.57 -11.63
C ILE A 219 16.85 -11.22 -10.15
N HIS A 220 16.24 -10.11 -9.75
CA HIS A 220 16.16 -9.70 -8.36
C HIS A 220 14.89 -10.24 -7.69
N ASN A 221 14.90 -10.49 -6.37
CA ASN A 221 13.82 -11.15 -5.62
C ASN A 221 12.51 -10.35 -5.48
N GLY A 222 12.52 -9.06 -5.82
CA GLY A 222 11.35 -8.20 -5.72
C GLY A 222 11.07 -7.66 -4.32
N VAL A 223 10.04 -6.83 -4.21
CA VAL A 223 9.65 -6.09 -2.99
C VAL A 223 8.17 -5.70 -3.02
N HIS A 224 7.56 -5.50 -1.86
CA HIS A 224 6.22 -4.91 -1.75
C HIS A 224 6.22 -3.42 -2.17
N ASP A 225 5.24 -3.01 -2.98
CA ASP A 225 5.17 -1.66 -3.58
C ASP A 225 5.28 -0.49 -2.58
N SER A 226 4.54 -0.55 -1.48
CA SER A 226 4.48 0.52 -0.49
C SER A 226 5.77 0.59 0.33
N ASN A 227 6.42 -0.56 0.56
CA ASN A 227 7.72 -0.61 1.22
C ASN A 227 8.85 -0.15 0.29
N ALA A 228 8.73 -0.38 -1.02
CA ALA A 228 9.64 0.19 -1.99
C ALA A 228 9.56 1.73 -1.97
N ALA A 229 8.35 2.29 -2.01
CA ALA A 229 8.16 3.74 -1.90
C ALA A 229 8.72 4.31 -0.58
N LEU A 230 8.50 3.62 0.55
CA LEU A 230 9.10 4.00 1.83
C LEU A 230 10.64 3.98 1.80
N HIS A 231 11.24 2.95 1.20
CA HIS A 231 12.70 2.84 1.04
C HIS A 231 13.29 4.00 0.25
N ALA A 232 12.59 4.44 -0.81
CA ALA A 232 13.02 5.57 -1.64
C ALA A 232 13.24 6.87 -0.85
N TYR A 233 12.49 7.07 0.24
CA TYR A 233 12.63 8.22 1.13
C TYR A 233 13.63 7.97 2.28
N ARG A 234 13.60 6.79 2.91
CA ARG A 234 14.48 6.49 4.06
C ARG A 234 15.96 6.51 3.71
N ARG A 235 16.31 6.12 2.48
CA ARG A 235 17.69 6.16 1.99
C ARG A 235 18.27 7.56 1.81
N GLN A 236 17.45 8.61 1.91
CA GLN A 236 17.89 10.00 1.68
C GLN A 236 18.38 10.71 2.96
N GLU A 237 18.53 9.97 4.07
CA GLU A 237 19.09 10.48 5.34
C GLU A 237 18.34 11.70 5.91
N LEU A 238 17.03 11.79 5.64
CA LEU A 238 16.15 12.89 6.10
C LEU A 238 15.86 12.87 7.61
N GLY A 239 16.51 11.97 8.36
CA GLY A 239 16.17 11.65 9.75
C GLY A 239 14.89 10.81 9.85
N PRO A 240 14.28 10.76 11.05
CA PRO A 240 12.99 10.09 11.22
C PRO A 240 11.90 10.82 10.44
N VAL A 241 11.09 10.07 9.69
CA VAL A 241 10.06 10.61 8.79
C VAL A 241 8.76 9.81 8.89
N THR A 242 7.64 10.52 8.75
CA THR A 242 6.33 9.94 8.47
C THR A 242 6.00 10.12 7.00
N VAL A 243 5.60 9.06 6.32
CA VAL A 243 5.19 9.13 4.91
C VAL A 243 3.66 9.09 4.81
N VAL A 244 3.09 10.06 4.11
CA VAL A 244 1.66 10.12 3.76
C VAL A 244 1.54 9.89 2.27
N SER A 245 1.21 8.66 1.86
CA SER A 245 0.90 8.32 0.47
C SER A 245 -0.57 8.61 0.18
N THR A 246 -0.85 9.34 -0.90
CA THR A 246 -2.18 9.86 -1.23
C THR A 246 -2.67 9.36 -2.59
N GLY A 247 -3.14 8.11 -2.62
CA GLY A 247 -3.75 7.47 -3.78
C GLY A 247 -5.24 7.17 -3.56
N THR A 248 -5.72 6.05 -4.11
CA THR A 248 -7.05 5.50 -3.79
C THR A 248 -7.22 5.34 -2.28
N TRP A 249 -6.19 4.81 -1.62
CA TRP A 249 -6.01 4.86 -0.18
C TRP A 249 -5.07 6.01 0.16
N VAL A 250 -5.37 6.67 1.27
CA VAL A 250 -4.40 7.46 2.01
C VAL A 250 -3.79 6.54 3.06
N VAL A 251 -2.48 6.40 3.04
CA VAL A 251 -1.72 5.54 3.95
C VAL A 251 -0.67 6.39 4.65
N VAL A 252 -0.73 6.43 5.97
CA VAL A 252 0.19 7.18 6.83
C VAL A 252 1.08 6.18 7.56
N LEU A 253 2.38 6.19 7.24
CA LEU A 253 3.38 5.28 7.79
C LEU A 253 4.31 6.05 8.73
N ASN A 254 4.32 5.71 10.01
CA ASN A 254 5.20 6.33 11.00
C ASN A 254 6.02 5.25 11.75
N PRO A 255 7.26 4.96 11.31
CA PRO A 255 8.15 4.00 11.97
C PRO A 255 8.40 4.26 13.46
N ASP A 256 8.31 5.51 13.91
CA ASP A 256 8.58 5.89 15.31
C ASP A 256 7.37 5.67 16.24
N CYS A 257 6.19 5.37 15.70
CA CYS A 257 5.01 5.12 16.52
C CYS A 257 5.18 3.81 17.32
N LEU A 258 4.81 3.84 18.60
CA LEU A 258 4.84 2.63 19.42
C LEU A 258 3.74 1.66 18.97
N LEU A 259 4.08 0.38 18.86
CA LEU A 259 3.11 -0.65 18.48
C LEU A 259 1.90 -0.72 19.42
N ASP A 260 2.10 -0.43 20.71
CA ASP A 260 1.04 -0.43 21.72
C ASP A 260 0.04 0.74 21.59
N ALA A 261 0.36 1.74 20.76
CA ALA A 261 -0.58 2.82 20.43
C ALA A 261 -1.60 2.41 19.37
N LEU A 262 -1.40 1.27 18.70
CA LEU A 262 -2.24 0.86 17.57
C LEU A 262 -3.56 0.23 18.02
N ASP A 263 -4.64 0.73 17.45
CA ASP A 263 -6.01 0.26 17.63
C ASP A 263 -6.49 -0.44 16.35
N GLY A 264 -6.58 -1.77 16.39
CA GLY A 264 -7.04 -2.59 15.26
C GLY A 264 -8.48 -2.29 14.81
N GLN A 265 -9.27 -1.55 15.59
CA GLN A 265 -10.60 -1.09 15.18
C GLN A 265 -10.56 0.21 14.36
N ARG A 266 -9.41 0.88 14.27
CA ARG A 266 -9.27 2.18 13.58
C ARG A 266 -8.46 2.09 12.28
N ASP A 267 -8.48 0.92 11.65
CA ASP A 267 -7.71 0.63 10.43
C ASP A 267 -6.21 0.98 10.62
N MET A 268 -5.72 0.73 11.84
CA MET A 268 -4.31 0.76 12.19
C MET A 268 -3.72 -0.64 12.10
N LEU A 269 -2.49 -0.71 11.61
CA LEU A 269 -1.78 -1.97 11.36
C LEU A 269 -0.27 -1.76 11.39
N VAL A 270 0.49 -2.84 11.30
CA VAL A 270 1.96 -2.77 11.12
C VAL A 270 2.31 -3.37 9.78
N ASN A 271 2.92 -2.56 8.92
CA ASN A 271 3.73 -3.04 7.81
C ASN A 271 5.13 -3.41 8.32
N VAL A 272 5.95 -4.06 7.50
CA VAL A 272 7.36 -4.30 7.83
C VAL A 272 8.22 -3.76 6.70
N ASP A 273 9.23 -2.97 7.04
CA ASP A 273 10.17 -2.44 6.06
C ASP A 273 11.10 -3.53 5.50
N VAL A 274 11.89 -3.17 4.50
CA VAL A 274 12.83 -4.07 3.82
C VAL A 274 14.00 -4.55 4.71
N ASP A 275 14.22 -3.89 5.85
CA ASP A 275 15.22 -4.25 6.86
C ASP A 275 14.59 -5.07 8.02
N GLY A 276 13.29 -5.40 7.92
CA GLY A 276 12.55 -6.18 8.89
C GLY A 276 12.09 -5.39 10.13
N GLY A 277 12.13 -4.06 10.07
CA GLY A 277 11.64 -3.16 11.12
C GLY A 277 10.12 -2.95 11.01
N PRO A 278 9.39 -2.87 12.14
CA PRO A 278 7.97 -2.59 12.12
C PRO A 278 7.70 -1.16 11.63
N VAL A 279 6.69 -1.01 10.79
CA VAL A 279 6.20 0.26 10.26
C VAL A 279 4.73 0.40 10.63
N PRO A 280 4.44 0.94 11.83
CA PRO A 280 3.10 1.36 12.19
C PRO A 280 2.46 2.18 11.07
N THR A 281 1.21 1.85 10.77
CA THR A 281 0.48 2.41 9.65
C THR A 281 -0.97 2.65 10.05
N ILE A 282 -1.54 3.77 9.61
CA ILE A 282 -2.97 4.05 9.66
C ILE A 282 -3.43 4.46 8.26
N ARG A 283 -4.63 4.05 7.86
CA ARG A 283 -5.12 4.22 6.49
C ARG A 283 -6.60 4.53 6.44
N PHE A 284 -7.02 5.18 5.35
CA PHE A 284 -8.43 5.35 4.97
C PHE A 284 -8.55 5.52 3.45
N MET A 285 -9.73 5.37 2.86
CA MET A 285 -9.90 5.43 1.40
C MET A 285 -9.97 6.87 0.86
N GLY A 286 -9.00 7.73 1.21
CA GLY A 286 -9.07 9.17 0.94
C GLY A 286 -9.32 9.54 -0.52
N GLY A 287 -8.76 8.82 -1.49
CA GLY A 287 -9.05 9.08 -2.92
C GLY A 287 -10.46 8.68 -3.33
N ARG A 288 -11.00 7.58 -2.78
CA ARG A 288 -12.39 7.18 -2.99
C ARG A 288 -13.34 8.20 -2.37
N GLU A 289 -13.10 8.57 -1.12
CA GLU A 289 -13.93 9.51 -0.38
C GLU A 289 -13.88 10.91 -1.00
N PHE A 290 -12.71 11.35 -1.47
CA PHE A 290 -12.58 12.57 -2.25
C PHE A 290 -13.48 12.52 -3.49
N ALA A 291 -13.43 11.44 -4.28
CA ALA A 291 -14.25 11.30 -5.48
C ALA A 291 -15.75 11.32 -5.14
N THR A 292 -16.17 10.66 -4.07
CA THR A 292 -17.58 10.65 -3.62
C THR A 292 -18.04 12.05 -3.18
N ILE A 293 -17.27 12.73 -2.33
CA ILE A 293 -17.64 14.05 -1.81
C ILE A 293 -17.65 15.09 -2.93
N SER A 294 -16.63 15.07 -3.80
CA SER A 294 -16.45 16.03 -4.90
C SER A 294 -17.31 15.76 -6.13
N ASP A 295 -18.04 14.65 -6.18
CA ASP A 295 -18.80 14.21 -7.36
C ASP A 295 -17.93 13.89 -8.59
N GLY A 296 -16.78 13.28 -8.34
CA GLY A 296 -15.83 12.90 -9.40
C GLY A 296 -15.08 14.09 -10.01
N TRP A 297 -14.97 15.21 -9.29
CA TRP A 297 -14.27 16.42 -9.75
C TRP A 297 -12.87 16.10 -10.29
N GLN A 298 -12.54 16.67 -11.44
CA GLN A 298 -11.23 16.60 -12.07
C GLN A 298 -10.70 18.02 -12.28
N GLY A 299 -9.48 18.29 -11.86
CA GLY A 299 -8.79 19.57 -12.09
C GLY A 299 -8.45 20.33 -10.81
N ALA A 300 -7.83 21.50 -10.99
CA ALA A 300 -7.33 22.31 -9.90
C ALA A 300 -8.46 22.89 -9.03
N ILE A 301 -8.21 22.99 -7.73
CA ILE A 301 -9.10 23.64 -6.77
C ILE A 301 -8.50 25.02 -6.46
N ALA A 302 -9.23 26.08 -6.79
CA ALA A 302 -8.75 27.43 -6.53
C ALA A 302 -8.69 27.73 -5.02
N PRO A 303 -7.59 28.33 -4.50
CA PRO A 303 -7.50 28.69 -3.08
C PRO A 303 -8.65 29.57 -2.59
N ALA A 304 -9.16 30.49 -3.42
CA ALA A 304 -10.32 31.32 -3.07
C ALA A 304 -11.57 30.49 -2.77
N THR A 305 -11.77 29.35 -3.45
CA THR A 305 -12.89 28.44 -3.24
C THR A 305 -12.74 27.71 -1.90
N VAL A 306 -11.52 27.30 -1.53
CA VAL A 306 -11.21 26.75 -0.20
C VAL A 306 -11.54 27.76 0.91
N GLN A 307 -11.12 29.03 0.76
CA GLN A 307 -11.42 30.07 1.75
C GLN A 307 -12.94 30.31 1.89
N ARG A 308 -13.70 30.30 0.78
CA ARG A 308 -15.18 30.43 0.82
C ARG A 308 -15.83 29.28 1.60
N VAL A 309 -15.37 28.05 1.39
CA VAL A 309 -15.87 26.87 2.13
C VAL A 309 -15.56 26.97 3.62
N ILE A 310 -14.34 27.37 3.99
CA ILE A 310 -13.96 27.59 5.40
C ILE A 310 -14.87 28.64 6.04
N ASN A 311 -15.07 29.78 5.39
CA ASN A 311 -15.92 30.86 5.89
C ASN A 311 -17.39 30.44 6.05
N ALA A 312 -17.88 29.57 5.14
CA ALA A 312 -19.24 29.06 5.17
C ALA A 312 -19.45 27.94 6.21
N GLY A 313 -18.39 27.32 6.73
CA GLY A 313 -18.47 26.19 7.65
C GLY A 313 -19.05 24.92 7.01
N SER A 314 -19.00 24.80 5.69
CA SER A 314 -19.49 23.62 4.95
C SER A 314 -18.50 22.48 5.10
N MET A 315 -18.87 21.38 5.77
CA MET A 315 -17.98 20.27 6.09
C MET A 315 -18.51 18.94 5.57
N ALA A 316 -17.60 18.01 5.25
CA ALA A 316 -17.90 16.60 5.14
C ALA A 316 -17.46 15.89 6.43
N LEU A 317 -18.32 15.05 7.00
CA LEU A 317 -18.04 14.24 8.18
C LEU A 317 -17.89 12.76 7.75
N PRO A 318 -16.93 12.02 8.33
CA PRO A 318 -16.63 10.64 7.94
C PRO A 318 -17.78 9.66 8.28
N SER A 319 -17.93 8.54 7.57
CA SER A 319 -17.05 8.02 6.51
C SER A 319 -17.80 7.83 5.18
N PHE A 320 -17.18 8.19 4.06
CA PHE A 320 -17.77 8.06 2.72
C PHE A 320 -17.38 6.75 2.00
N ALA A 321 -16.55 5.94 2.63
CA ALA A 321 -16.13 4.62 2.15
C ALA A 321 -15.91 3.66 3.34
N PRO A 322 -15.90 2.34 3.11
CA PRO A 322 -15.56 1.36 4.14
C PRO A 322 -14.11 1.48 4.63
N GLY A 323 -13.87 1.12 5.89
CA GLY A 323 -12.56 1.22 6.53
C GLY A 323 -12.28 2.58 7.15
N GLY A 324 -11.03 2.82 7.53
CA GLY A 324 -10.57 4.08 8.09
C GLY A 324 -10.61 4.20 9.62
N PRO A 325 -10.04 5.29 10.17
CA PRO A 325 -10.00 5.57 11.62
C PRO A 325 -11.36 5.76 12.29
N MET A 326 -12.42 5.92 11.49
CA MET A 326 -13.76 6.27 11.93
C MET A 326 -14.77 5.24 11.42
N PRO A 327 -14.68 3.96 11.82
CA PRO A 327 -15.56 2.90 11.32
C PRO A 327 -17.01 3.10 11.77
N GLY A 328 -17.95 2.47 11.06
CA GLY A 328 -19.35 2.37 11.47
C GLY A 328 -20.18 3.66 11.34
N ARG A 329 -19.65 4.67 10.63
CA ARG A 329 -20.33 5.96 10.41
C ARG A 329 -20.66 6.18 8.94
N ALA A 330 -21.88 6.62 8.68
CA ALA A 330 -22.29 7.06 7.35
C ALA A 330 -21.89 8.52 7.14
N GLY A 331 -21.11 8.77 6.09
CA GLY A 331 -20.63 10.10 5.74
C GLY A 331 -21.76 11.05 5.39
N LYS A 332 -21.60 12.31 5.78
CA LYS A 332 -22.61 13.35 5.52
C LYS A 332 -22.00 14.73 5.36
N LEU A 333 -22.68 15.58 4.59
CA LEU A 333 -22.39 17.01 4.51
C LEU A 333 -23.14 17.76 5.60
N VAL A 334 -22.49 18.72 6.24
CA VAL A 334 -23.06 19.59 7.27
C VAL A 334 -22.71 21.05 7.00
N GLY A 335 -23.49 21.97 7.57
CA GLY A 335 -23.38 23.40 7.30
C GLY A 335 -24.15 23.80 6.03
N ARG A 336 -23.73 24.89 5.38
CA ARG A 336 -24.33 25.32 4.11
C ARG A 336 -24.02 24.30 3.02
N MET A 337 -25.02 23.95 2.21
CA MET A 337 -24.79 23.06 1.06
C MET A 337 -23.82 23.71 0.06
N PRO A 338 -22.72 23.03 -0.31
CA PRO A 338 -21.74 23.56 -1.26
C PRO A 338 -22.30 23.53 -2.69
N SER A 339 -21.88 24.49 -3.52
CA SER A 339 -22.03 24.40 -4.98
C SER A 339 -21.18 23.26 -5.57
N ALA A 340 -21.34 22.95 -6.85
CA ALA A 340 -20.55 21.91 -7.53
C ALA A 340 -19.03 22.16 -7.42
N GLU A 341 -18.58 23.40 -7.61
CA GLU A 341 -17.17 23.79 -7.46
C GLU A 341 -16.72 23.69 -5.98
N GLU A 342 -17.57 24.08 -5.04
CA GLU A 342 -17.26 24.05 -3.61
C GLU A 342 -17.16 22.62 -3.07
N ARG A 343 -17.84 21.63 -3.68
CA ARG A 343 -17.75 20.22 -3.28
C ARG A 343 -16.31 19.69 -3.36
N ALA A 344 -15.55 20.09 -4.36
CA ALA A 344 -14.13 19.72 -4.49
C ALA A 344 -13.28 20.31 -3.34
N ALA A 345 -13.53 21.56 -2.97
CA ALA A 345 -12.87 22.20 -1.83
C ALA A 345 -13.27 21.56 -0.48
N VAL A 346 -14.54 21.19 -0.31
CA VAL A 346 -15.01 20.42 0.86
C VAL A 346 -14.30 19.06 0.93
N ALA A 347 -14.19 18.36 -0.20
CA ALA A 347 -13.50 17.07 -0.28
C ALA A 347 -12.01 17.19 0.07
N LEU A 348 -11.32 18.21 -0.44
CA LEU A 348 -9.92 18.46 -0.13
C LEU A 348 -9.70 18.78 1.36
N LEU A 349 -10.52 19.66 1.93
CA LEU A 349 -10.47 19.98 3.36
C LEU A 349 -10.76 18.74 4.20
N TYR A 350 -11.72 17.90 3.80
CA TYR A 350 -11.99 16.63 4.47
C TYR A 350 -10.78 15.70 4.49
N VAL A 351 -10.12 15.49 3.33
CA VAL A 351 -8.91 14.66 3.26
C VAL A 351 -7.79 15.25 4.13
N ALA A 352 -7.58 16.57 4.11
CA ALA A 352 -6.60 17.24 4.96
C ALA A 352 -6.87 17.02 6.45
N LEU A 353 -8.13 17.09 6.87
CA LEU A 353 -8.55 16.87 8.26
C LEU A 353 -8.42 15.39 8.68
N MET A 354 -8.74 14.45 7.79
CA MET A 354 -8.53 13.03 8.03
C MET A 354 -7.03 12.68 8.12
N VAL A 355 -6.18 13.28 7.28
CA VAL A 355 -4.71 13.14 7.38
C VAL A 355 -4.20 13.70 8.71
N ASP A 356 -4.63 14.91 9.09
CA ASP A 356 -4.27 15.53 10.37
C ASP A 356 -4.70 14.66 11.57
N LEU A 357 -5.90 14.07 11.52
CA LEU A 357 -6.37 13.11 12.52
C LEU A 357 -5.50 11.84 12.54
N CYS A 358 -5.14 11.29 11.39
CA CYS A 358 -4.30 10.11 11.28
C CYS A 358 -2.90 10.34 11.85
N LEU A 359 -2.31 11.51 11.56
CA LEU A 359 -1.00 11.91 12.07
C LEU A 359 -1.01 12.03 13.60
N ASP A 360 -2.08 12.56 14.20
CA ASP A 360 -2.26 12.56 15.66
C ASP A 360 -2.39 11.15 16.22
N GLN A 361 -3.24 10.32 15.62
CA GLN A 361 -3.49 8.97 16.14
C GLN A 361 -2.30 8.03 16.01
N ILE A 362 -1.42 8.27 15.05
CA ILE A 362 -0.16 7.52 14.88
C ILE A 362 1.04 8.24 15.51
N HIS A 363 0.80 9.24 16.36
CA HIS A 363 1.82 9.94 17.15
C HIS A 363 2.98 10.47 16.28
N SER A 364 2.64 11.08 15.15
CA SER A 364 3.62 11.62 14.19
C SER A 364 4.04 13.04 14.59
N ASP A 365 5.25 13.17 15.14
CA ASP A 365 5.88 14.45 15.47
C ASP A 365 7.15 14.74 14.63
N ASN A 366 7.55 13.79 13.77
CA ASN A 366 8.73 13.86 12.92
C ASN A 366 8.43 14.55 11.56
N THR A 367 9.41 14.66 10.66
CA THR A 367 9.16 15.30 9.35
C THR A 367 8.15 14.50 8.53
N VAL A 368 7.13 15.16 7.96
CA VAL A 368 6.10 14.50 7.14
C VAL A 368 6.40 14.67 5.67
N ILE A 369 6.46 13.57 4.92
CA ILE A 369 6.55 13.56 3.46
C ILE A 369 5.17 13.26 2.90
N VAL A 370 4.60 14.16 2.10
CA VAL A 370 3.31 13.94 1.43
C VAL A 370 3.56 13.63 -0.04
N ASP A 371 3.14 12.44 -0.45
CA ASP A 371 3.32 11.91 -1.80
C ASP A 371 1.97 11.47 -2.39
N GLY A 372 1.86 11.37 -3.71
CA GLY A 372 0.69 10.86 -4.42
C GLY A 372 -0.22 11.93 -5.04
N GLY A 373 -1.20 11.45 -5.81
CA GLY A 373 -1.99 12.25 -6.74
C GLY A 373 -2.96 13.25 -6.09
N LEU A 374 -3.42 13.01 -4.85
CA LEU A 374 -4.29 13.99 -4.16
C LEU A 374 -3.53 15.25 -3.73
N ASN A 375 -2.20 15.17 -3.62
CA ASN A 375 -1.34 16.32 -3.33
C ASN A 375 -0.86 17.03 -4.61
N ALA A 376 -1.49 16.80 -5.77
CA ALA A 376 -1.14 17.51 -7.00
C ALA A 376 -1.21 19.04 -6.80
N GLY A 377 -0.09 19.72 -7.05
CA GLY A 377 0.07 21.16 -6.81
C GLY A 377 0.33 21.56 -5.36
N GLY A 378 0.60 20.61 -4.46
CA GLY A 378 1.09 20.85 -3.08
C GLY A 378 0.06 21.40 -2.10
N LEU A 379 -1.19 21.62 -2.52
CA LEU A 379 -2.20 22.29 -1.68
C LEU A 379 -2.64 21.45 -0.48
N LEU A 380 -2.74 20.12 -0.63
CA LEU A 380 -3.07 19.22 0.48
C LEU A 380 -1.99 19.29 1.56
N ALA A 381 -0.72 19.14 1.19
CA ALA A 381 0.39 19.26 2.12
C ALA A 381 0.45 20.65 2.77
N GLY A 382 0.22 21.72 1.99
CA GLY A 382 0.17 23.09 2.52
C GLY A 382 -0.93 23.30 3.56
N LEU A 383 -2.10 22.71 3.37
CA LEU A 383 -3.21 22.74 4.35
C LEU A 383 -2.83 22.05 5.66
N VAL A 384 -2.27 20.84 5.59
CA VAL A 384 -1.87 20.08 6.78
C VAL A 384 -0.69 20.76 7.49
N ALA A 385 0.30 21.27 6.75
CA ALA A 385 1.40 22.06 7.30
C ALA A 385 0.92 23.32 8.03
N GLN A 386 -0.15 23.97 7.54
CA GLN A 386 -0.77 25.10 8.26
C GLN A 386 -1.42 24.65 9.58
N LEU A 387 -2.00 23.44 9.65
CA LEU A 387 -2.61 22.89 10.86
C LEU A 387 -1.58 22.42 11.90
N ARG A 388 -0.34 22.13 11.48
CA ARG A 388 0.75 21.56 12.29
C ARG A 388 2.01 22.42 12.21
N PRO A 389 1.99 23.68 12.71
CA PRO A 389 3.06 24.65 12.51
C PRO A 389 4.41 24.30 13.16
N SER A 390 4.43 23.32 14.08
CA SER A 390 5.65 22.84 14.74
C SER A 390 6.33 21.67 14.02
N GLN A 391 5.76 21.19 12.91
CA GLN A 391 6.23 20.00 12.19
C GLN A 391 6.65 20.39 10.76
N ALA A 392 7.76 19.83 10.29
CA ALA A 392 8.23 20.05 8.93
C ALA A 392 7.45 19.19 7.94
N PHE A 393 7.14 19.76 6.77
CA PHE A 393 6.48 19.06 5.67
C PHE A 393 7.34 19.13 4.41
N LEU A 394 7.44 17.99 3.73
CA LEU A 394 8.09 17.82 2.44
C LEU A 394 7.08 17.25 1.44
N GLN A 395 7.27 17.56 0.16
CA GLN A 395 6.50 17.00 -0.93
C GLN A 395 7.36 15.96 -1.66
N GLY A 396 6.79 14.78 -1.88
CA GLY A 396 7.44 13.70 -2.63
C GLY A 396 7.90 14.17 -4.01
N ALA A 397 9.08 13.73 -4.43
CA ALA A 397 9.70 14.18 -5.67
C ALA A 397 9.23 13.41 -6.91
N THR A 398 8.82 12.14 -6.75
CA THR A 398 8.44 11.26 -7.86
C THR A 398 7.02 10.72 -7.70
N LEU A 399 6.25 10.72 -8.79
CA LEU A 399 4.93 10.08 -8.84
C LEU A 399 5.02 8.54 -8.93
N GLU A 400 6.23 7.99 -9.16
CA GLU A 400 6.48 6.56 -9.36
C GLU A 400 7.36 6.01 -8.22
N GLY A 401 6.99 6.34 -6.97
CA GLY A 401 7.75 6.01 -5.75
C GLY A 401 8.05 4.52 -5.59
N SER A 402 7.08 3.65 -5.86
CA SER A 402 7.26 2.19 -5.77
C SER A 402 8.34 1.68 -6.72
N ALA A 403 8.26 2.07 -8.00
CA ALA A 403 9.25 1.66 -9.00
C ALA A 403 10.63 2.26 -8.74
N THR A 404 10.68 3.51 -8.28
CA THR A 404 11.92 4.21 -7.91
C THR A 404 12.63 3.52 -6.74
N GLY A 405 11.88 3.15 -5.70
CA GLY A 405 12.42 2.43 -4.55
C GLY A 405 12.89 1.01 -4.89
N ALA A 406 12.15 0.31 -5.74
CA ALA A 406 12.56 -1.01 -6.23
C ALA A 406 13.84 -0.93 -7.07
N ALA A 407 13.98 0.09 -7.94
CA ALA A 407 15.23 0.36 -8.64
C ALA A 407 16.37 0.61 -7.65
N ALA A 408 16.18 1.51 -6.68
CA ALA A 408 17.19 1.84 -5.68
C ALA A 408 17.72 0.59 -4.95
N LEU A 409 16.82 -0.28 -4.48
CA LEU A 409 17.18 -1.56 -3.85
C LEU A 409 18.03 -2.44 -4.76
N ALA A 410 17.65 -2.57 -6.03
CA ALA A 410 18.36 -3.40 -7.00
C ALA A 410 19.74 -2.85 -7.36
N PHE A 411 19.92 -1.53 -7.39
CA PHE A 411 21.23 -0.89 -7.59
C PHE A 411 22.13 -1.04 -6.35
N GLU A 412 21.58 -0.81 -5.16
CA GLU A 412 22.31 -0.90 -3.89
C GLU A 412 22.88 -2.30 -3.63
N THR A 413 22.09 -3.34 -3.91
CA THR A 413 22.50 -4.74 -3.66
C THR A 413 23.62 -5.21 -4.57
N VAL A 414 23.82 -4.56 -5.72
CA VAL A 414 24.96 -4.80 -6.62
C VAL A 414 26.09 -3.79 -6.43
N GLY A 415 26.07 -3.03 -5.33
CA GLY A 415 27.14 -2.09 -4.96
C GLY A 415 27.20 -0.84 -5.84
N ARG A 416 26.07 -0.40 -6.38
CA ARG A 416 25.99 0.81 -7.20
C ARG A 416 25.10 1.86 -6.55
N GLU A 417 25.52 3.11 -6.70
CA GLU A 417 24.70 4.26 -6.32
C GLU A 417 23.52 4.41 -7.28
N PHE A 418 22.40 4.88 -6.72
CA PHE A 418 21.21 5.28 -7.45
C PHE A 418 20.82 6.68 -7.01
N ALA A 419 20.82 7.62 -7.94
CA ALA A 419 20.38 8.98 -7.65
C ALA A 419 18.85 8.99 -7.48
N ALA A 420 18.37 9.61 -6.41
CA ALA A 420 16.96 9.84 -6.17
C ALA A 420 16.72 11.34 -6.09
N GLU A 421 15.60 11.80 -6.66
CA GLU A 421 15.18 13.18 -6.47
C GLU A 421 14.80 13.41 -5.00
N VAL A 422 15.19 14.58 -4.49
CA VAL A 422 15.02 14.94 -3.09
C VAL A 422 13.65 15.59 -2.90
N PRO A 423 12.86 15.19 -1.88
CA PRO A 423 11.62 15.86 -1.53
C PRO A 423 11.82 17.36 -1.28
N GLU A 424 10.87 18.17 -1.74
CA GLU A 424 10.95 19.62 -1.63
C GLU A 424 10.22 20.12 -0.38
N PRO A 425 10.71 21.18 0.30
CA PRO A 425 9.99 21.79 1.42
C PRO A 425 8.60 22.31 1.02
N VAL A 426 7.60 21.96 1.81
CA VAL A 426 6.22 22.45 1.64
C VAL A 426 6.05 23.77 2.37
N ARG A 427 5.58 24.79 1.66
CA ARG A 427 5.13 26.03 2.29
C ARG A 427 3.73 25.85 2.87
N ALA A 428 3.59 26.13 4.16
CA ALA A 428 2.27 26.16 4.80
C ALA A 428 1.32 27.12 4.07
N ALA A 429 0.08 26.69 3.91
CA ALA A 429 -0.99 27.54 3.41
C ALA A 429 -1.30 28.68 4.39
N SER A 430 -2.12 29.64 3.95
CA SER A 430 -2.45 30.85 4.72
C SER A 430 -3.96 31.12 4.76
N PHE A 431 -4.76 30.07 4.95
CA PHE A 431 -6.22 30.21 5.04
C PHE A 431 -6.65 30.75 6.40
N THR A 432 -7.47 31.79 6.40
CA THR A 432 -8.00 32.36 7.65
C THR A 432 -9.06 31.42 8.23
N GLY A 433 -8.94 31.10 9.52
CA GLY A 433 -9.93 30.28 10.25
C GLY A 433 -9.78 28.76 10.11
N LEU A 434 -8.75 28.26 9.40
CA LEU A 434 -8.57 26.82 9.18
C LEU A 434 -8.45 26.00 10.47
N ALA A 435 -7.72 26.49 11.48
CA ALA A 435 -7.61 25.82 12.78
C ALA A 435 -8.98 25.70 13.48
N ARG A 436 -9.77 26.78 13.49
CA ARG A 436 -11.15 26.76 14.04
C ARG A 436 -12.04 25.79 13.26
N TYR A 437 -11.90 25.75 11.94
CA TYR A 437 -12.63 24.82 11.08
C TYR A 437 -12.29 23.35 11.44
N ARG A 438 -11.00 23.03 11.65
CA ARG A 438 -10.56 21.72 12.16
C ARG A 438 -11.18 21.41 13.52
N ASP A 439 -11.11 22.34 14.48
CA ASP A 439 -11.57 22.10 15.84
C ASP A 439 -13.08 21.85 15.89
N THR A 440 -13.87 22.60 15.11
CA THR A 440 -15.31 22.34 14.93
C THR A 440 -15.55 20.97 14.30
N TRP A 441 -14.81 20.60 13.25
CA TRP A 441 -14.93 19.29 12.63
C TRP A 441 -14.62 18.16 13.63
N ARG A 442 -13.55 18.29 14.43
CA ARG A 442 -13.18 17.36 15.51
C ARG A 442 -14.29 17.23 16.57
N GLY A 443 -14.90 18.35 16.96
CA GLY A 443 -16.05 18.36 17.88
C GLY A 443 -17.23 17.55 17.33
N LEU A 444 -17.61 17.79 16.07
CA LEU A 444 -18.71 17.08 15.42
C LEU A 444 -18.47 15.58 15.29
N ILE A 445 -17.23 15.13 15.03
CA ILE A 445 -16.92 13.69 15.00
C ILE A 445 -16.78 13.09 16.40
N GLY A 446 -16.49 13.88 17.43
CA GLY A 446 -16.42 13.44 18.83
C GLY A 446 -17.79 13.23 19.46
N GLU A 447 -18.72 14.19 19.29
CA GLU A 447 -20.06 14.16 19.89
C GLU A 447 -20.94 13.01 19.38
N GLN A 448 -20.68 12.53 18.16
CA GLN A 448 -21.38 11.38 17.58
C GLN A 448 -20.87 10.01 18.10
N GLY A 449 -19.91 10.01 19.03
CA GLY A 449 -19.24 8.81 19.57
C GLY A 449 -19.86 8.17 20.82
N ILE A 450 -21.02 8.61 21.30
CA ILE A 450 -21.71 7.97 22.44
C ILE A 450 -22.96 7.24 21.93
N PRO A 451 -22.91 5.92 21.68
CA PRO A 451 -24.11 5.10 21.80
C PRO A 451 -24.51 5.15 23.28
N ARG A 452 -25.58 5.86 23.62
CA ARG A 452 -26.25 5.64 24.90
C ARG A 452 -26.68 4.18 24.90
N ALA A 453 -25.99 3.33 25.66
CA ALA A 453 -26.53 2.04 26.03
C ALA A 453 -27.92 2.29 26.60
N ALA A 454 -28.96 1.81 25.90
CA ALA A 454 -30.29 1.78 26.44
C ALA A 454 -30.22 0.95 27.71
N ALA A 455 -30.27 1.60 28.86
CA ALA A 455 -30.47 0.96 30.14
C ALA A 455 -31.78 0.19 30.02
N GLY A 456 -31.68 -1.12 29.82
CA GLY A 456 -32.78 -2.05 29.98
C GLY A 456 -33.25 -1.96 31.42
N GLY A 457 -34.28 -1.16 31.64
CA GLY A 457 -34.99 -1.10 32.90
C GLY A 457 -35.58 -2.49 33.16
N ALA A 458 -35.13 -3.10 34.24
CA ALA A 458 -35.85 -4.19 34.87
C ALA A 458 -37.29 -3.74 35.17
N ARG A 459 -38.26 -4.50 34.67
CA ARG A 459 -39.45 -4.92 35.40
C ARG A 459 -40.09 -6.12 34.70
#